data_AF-A0A6C0P0T4-F1
#
_entry.id   AF-A0A6C0P0T4-F1
#
_cell.length_a   1.000
_cell.length_b   1.000
_cell.length_c   1.000
_cell.angle_alpha   90.00
_cell.angle_beta   90.00
_cell.angle_gamma   90.00
#
_symmetry.space_group_name_H-M   'P 1'
#
loop_
_entity.id
_entity.type
_entity.pdbx_description
1 polymer ?
#
loop_
_entity_poly.entity_id
_entity_poly.type
_entity_poly.pdbx_seq_one_letter_code
_entity_poly.pdbx_strand_id
1 'polypeptide(L)'
;MIKNTKVGRNDPCPCGSGLKYKKCCLSKDEASRALQAQAQVSAAPASISFENEQLYIAVPETIEEMYASIDRIAWSQPPYGSLAKELVPHLADRFTWDEINATVLIWFAYSRENAPIVPKPGVVFAALEYSLSLLTGRQDVTKAEVAKRYEVSAGSVSKRIGELAPFVDRAIEALNGEH
;
A
#
# COMPACT_ATOMS: atom_id res chain seq x y z
N MET A 1 16.62 7.82 -38.11
CA MET A 1 15.49 7.11 -37.48
C MET A 1 16.03 5.91 -36.72
N ILE A 2 16.26 6.03 -35.40
CA ILE A 2 16.82 4.91 -34.61
C ILE A 2 15.63 4.10 -34.06
N LYS A 3 15.37 2.93 -34.63
CA LYS A 3 14.30 2.03 -34.17
C LYS A 3 14.69 1.45 -32.81
N ASN A 4 14.05 1.95 -31.75
CA ASN A 4 14.14 1.38 -30.40
C ASN A 4 13.38 0.05 -30.37
N THR A 5 14.00 -1.00 -30.89
CA THR A 5 13.38 -2.31 -31.04
C THR A 5 13.50 -3.01 -29.69
N LYS A 6 12.40 -3.07 -28.93
CA LYS A 6 12.37 -3.81 -27.67
C LYS A 6 12.72 -5.28 -27.97
N VAL A 7 13.89 -5.73 -27.50
CA VAL A 7 14.31 -7.13 -27.62
C VAL A 7 13.32 -8.03 -26.86
N GLY A 8 12.79 -9.06 -27.52
CA GLY A 8 11.89 -10.02 -26.91
C GLY A 8 12.62 -10.99 -25.98
N ARG A 9 11.99 -11.41 -24.88
CA ARG A 9 12.58 -12.33 -23.87
C ARG A 9 13.14 -13.63 -24.46
N ASN A 10 12.60 -14.10 -25.58
CA ASN A 10 13.01 -15.36 -26.23
C ASN A 10 13.99 -15.16 -27.40
N ASP A 11 14.27 -13.92 -27.80
CA ASP A 11 15.15 -13.61 -28.92
C ASP A 11 16.62 -13.88 -28.58
N PRO A 12 17.50 -14.08 -29.57
CA PRO A 12 18.95 -14.12 -29.35
C PRO A 12 19.41 -12.87 -28.60
N CYS A 13 20.24 -13.08 -27.58
CA CYS A 13 20.71 -12.00 -26.74
C CYS A 13 21.66 -11.09 -27.53
N PRO A 14 21.44 -9.75 -27.54
CA PRO A 14 22.22 -8.83 -28.36
C PRO A 14 23.67 -8.67 -27.89
N CYS A 15 24.05 -9.24 -26.74
CA CYS A 15 25.43 -9.25 -26.25
C CYS A 15 26.36 -10.24 -26.98
N GLY A 16 25.85 -10.98 -27.98
CA GLY A 16 26.65 -11.92 -28.78
C GLY A 16 26.90 -13.28 -28.12
N SER A 17 26.22 -13.60 -27.02
CA SER A 17 26.42 -14.87 -26.30
C SER A 17 25.82 -16.10 -26.99
N GLY A 18 25.00 -15.92 -28.03
CA GLY A 18 24.26 -17.01 -28.68
C GLY A 18 23.09 -17.58 -27.86
N LEU A 19 22.88 -17.12 -26.62
CA LEU A 19 21.79 -17.56 -25.75
C LEU A 19 20.53 -16.70 -25.94
N LYS A 20 19.36 -17.21 -25.53
CA LYS A 20 18.11 -16.39 -25.47
C LYS A 20 18.25 -15.27 -24.44
N TYR A 21 17.70 -14.08 -24.71
CA TYR A 21 17.82 -12.89 -23.85
C TYR A 21 17.42 -13.16 -22.39
N LYS A 22 16.32 -13.90 -22.15
CA LYS A 22 15.89 -14.31 -20.80
C LYS A 22 16.86 -15.20 -20.03
N LYS A 23 17.78 -15.88 -20.71
CA LYS A 23 18.80 -16.74 -20.11
C LYS A 23 20.17 -16.04 -20.01
N CYS A 24 20.26 -14.77 -20.39
CA CYS A 24 21.52 -14.06 -20.48
C CYS A 24 21.44 -12.67 -19.83
N CYS A 25 21.15 -11.61 -20.60
CA CYS A 25 21.19 -10.24 -20.08
C CYS A 25 19.90 -9.80 -19.39
N LEU A 26 18.77 -10.50 -19.55
CA LEU A 26 17.50 -10.03 -18.99
C LEU A 26 17.56 -9.77 -17.48
N SER A 27 18.09 -10.71 -16.69
CA SER A 27 18.19 -10.54 -15.23
C SER A 27 19.16 -9.42 -14.84
N LYS A 28 20.21 -9.19 -15.64
CA LYS A 28 21.16 -8.09 -15.44
C LYS A 28 20.53 -6.74 -15.77
N ASP A 29 19.74 -6.69 -16.84
CA ASP A 29 19.01 -5.49 -17.25
C ASP A 29 17.86 -5.18 -16.28
N GLU A 30 17.16 -6.20 -15.77
CA GLU A 30 16.16 -6.07 -14.72
C GLU A 30 16.80 -5.54 -13.42
N ALA A 31 17.96 -6.08 -13.02
CA ALA A 31 18.73 -5.58 -11.89
C ALA A 31 19.23 -4.14 -12.12
N SER A 32 19.75 -3.82 -13.30
CA SER A 32 20.21 -2.46 -13.64
C SER A 32 19.05 -1.45 -13.66
N ARG A 33 17.86 -1.85 -14.12
CA ARG A 33 16.66 -1.00 -14.07
C ARG A 33 16.17 -0.79 -12.64
N ALA A 34 16.22 -1.83 -11.81
CA ALA A 34 15.90 -1.72 -10.38
C ALA A 34 16.87 -0.76 -9.67
N LEU A 35 18.18 -0.85 -9.97
CA LEU A 35 19.20 0.05 -9.42
C LEU A 35 19.06 1.49 -9.95
N GLN A 36 18.72 1.67 -11.24
CA GLN A 36 18.47 3.00 -11.81
C GLN A 36 17.18 3.64 -11.27
N ALA A 37 16.14 2.85 -10.98
CA ALA A 37 14.92 3.33 -10.33
C ALA A 37 15.18 3.79 -8.88
N GLN A 38 16.17 3.19 -8.19
CA GLN A 38 16.60 3.61 -6.85
C GLN A 38 17.45 4.89 -6.85
N ALA A 39 18.11 5.23 -7.97
CA ALA A 39 18.97 6.41 -8.08
C ALA A 39 18.22 7.72 -8.40
N GLN A 40 16.92 7.66 -8.75
CA GLN A 40 16.10 8.84 -9.04
C GLN A 40 15.17 9.26 -7.87
N VAL A 41 15.26 8.58 -6.73
CA VAL A 41 14.58 8.97 -5.47
C VAL A 41 15.55 9.66 -4.53
N SER A 42 16.07 10.82 -4.93
CA SER A 42 16.83 11.71 -4.06
C SER A 42 15.94 12.84 -3.54
N ALA A 43 15.28 12.57 -2.41
CA ALA A 43 15.06 13.48 -1.28
C ALA A 43 13.98 12.84 -0.40
N ALA A 44 14.43 12.21 0.69
CA ALA A 44 13.58 11.89 1.81
C ALA A 44 12.96 13.19 2.39
N PRO A 45 11.90 13.06 3.19
CA PRO A 45 12.24 13.06 4.61
C PRO A 45 11.93 11.71 5.24
N ALA A 46 12.98 11.15 5.82
CA ALA A 46 12.95 10.03 6.75
C ALA A 46 12.75 10.65 8.14
N SER A 47 11.54 11.12 8.37
CA SER A 47 10.99 11.54 9.65
C SER A 47 9.58 12.00 9.34
N ILE A 48 8.57 11.27 9.79
CA ILE A 48 7.24 11.87 9.94
C ILE A 48 7.40 12.79 11.16
N SER A 49 7.91 13.99 10.94
CA SER A 49 7.92 15.04 11.95
C SER A 49 6.50 15.59 12.02
N PHE A 50 5.81 15.31 13.12
CA PHE A 50 4.48 15.83 13.47
C PHE A 50 4.44 17.36 13.67
N GLU A 51 5.50 18.09 13.30
CA GLU A 51 5.67 19.52 13.53
C GLU A 51 5.08 20.43 12.43
N ASN A 52 4.49 19.87 11.37
CA ASN A 52 3.81 20.69 10.36
C ASN A 52 2.35 20.92 10.75
N GLU A 53 2.09 22.07 11.38
CA GLU A 53 0.76 22.61 11.73
C GLU A 53 -0.20 22.74 10.53
N GLN A 54 0.30 22.56 9.29
CA GLN A 54 -0.49 22.49 8.06
C GLN A 54 -1.01 21.09 7.69
N LEU A 55 -0.57 20.03 8.39
CA LEU A 55 -1.03 18.65 8.18
C LEU A 55 -1.91 18.14 9.33
N TYR A 56 -2.39 19.02 10.20
CA TYR A 56 -3.60 18.78 10.98
C TYR A 56 -4.81 19.09 10.08
N ILE A 57 -5.00 18.26 9.04
CA ILE A 57 -6.26 18.24 8.29
C ILE A 57 -7.32 17.88 9.33
N ALA A 58 -8.32 18.75 9.53
CA ALA A 58 -9.46 18.46 10.39
C ALA A 58 -9.88 17.01 10.17
N VAL A 59 -9.93 16.22 11.25
CA VAL A 59 -10.32 14.81 11.19
C VAL A 59 -11.65 14.78 10.44
N PRO A 60 -11.71 14.11 9.28
CA PRO A 60 -12.89 14.18 8.43
C PRO A 60 -14.08 13.65 9.20
N GLU A 61 -15.14 14.42 9.38
CA GLU A 61 -16.34 13.99 10.13
C GLU A 61 -17.40 13.36 9.23
N THR A 62 -17.11 13.31 7.92
CA THR A 62 -18.01 12.82 6.87
C THR A 62 -17.26 12.00 5.81
N ILE A 63 -18.00 11.21 5.04
CA ILE A 63 -17.46 10.45 3.90
C ILE A 63 -16.84 11.42 2.88
N GLU A 64 -17.49 12.56 2.63
CA GLU A 64 -17.06 13.57 1.68
C GLU A 64 -15.71 14.19 2.08
N GLU A 65 -15.55 14.54 3.35
CA GLU A 65 -14.28 15.06 3.87
C GLU A 65 -13.17 13.99 3.86
N MET A 66 -13.54 12.73 4.12
CA MET A 66 -12.60 11.62 4.04
C MET A 66 -12.12 11.41 2.60
N TYR A 67 -13.04 11.48 1.62
CA TYR A 67 -12.70 11.41 0.20
C TYR A 67 -11.81 12.56 -0.25
N ALA A 68 -12.09 13.79 0.20
CA ALA A 68 -11.25 14.95 -0.07
C ALA A 68 -9.84 14.77 0.50
N SER A 69 -9.71 14.16 1.69
CA SER A 69 -8.42 13.82 2.30
C SER A 69 -7.68 12.76 1.50
N ILE A 70 -8.37 11.71 1.05
CA ILE A 70 -7.79 10.67 0.17
C ILE A 70 -7.30 11.24 -1.16
N ASP A 71 -8.01 12.21 -1.75
CA ASP A 71 -7.62 12.85 -3.01
C ASP A 71 -6.37 13.73 -2.90
N ARG A 72 -6.05 14.22 -1.69
CA ARG A 72 -4.83 15.01 -1.43
C ARG A 72 -3.58 14.15 -1.29
N ILE A 73 -3.75 12.84 -1.05
CA ILE A 73 -2.62 11.92 -0.91
C ILE A 73 -1.98 11.67 -2.28
N ALA A 74 -0.66 11.83 -2.34
CA ALA A 74 0.15 11.51 -3.52
C ALA A 74 0.35 10.00 -3.67
N TRP A 75 -0.71 9.28 -4.09
CA TRP A 75 -0.68 7.83 -4.30
C TRP A 75 0.36 7.43 -5.35
N SER A 76 1.14 6.39 -5.07
CA SER A 76 2.13 5.85 -6.02
C SER A 76 1.47 5.28 -7.27
N GLN A 77 0.22 4.81 -7.17
CA GLN A 77 -0.62 4.40 -8.28
C GLN A 77 -2.08 4.84 -8.04
N PRO A 78 -2.78 5.39 -9.06
CA PRO A 78 -4.17 5.85 -8.90
C PRO A 78 -5.15 4.81 -8.31
N PRO A 79 -5.09 3.50 -8.67
CA PRO A 79 -6.01 2.50 -8.11
C PRO A 79 -5.95 2.36 -6.59
N TYR A 80 -4.85 2.73 -5.93
CA TYR A 80 -4.74 2.63 -4.47
C TYR A 80 -5.62 3.65 -3.75
N GLY A 81 -5.75 4.85 -4.29
CA GLY A 81 -6.67 5.87 -3.76
C GLY A 81 -8.13 5.48 -4.00
N SER A 82 -8.45 4.94 -5.18
CA SER A 82 -9.79 4.41 -5.47
C SER A 82 -10.20 3.31 -4.50
N LEU A 83 -9.28 2.38 -4.21
CA LEU A 83 -9.50 1.30 -3.24
C LEU A 83 -9.69 1.86 -1.82
N ALA A 84 -8.92 2.87 -1.42
CA ALA A 84 -9.10 3.52 -0.12
C ALA A 84 -10.49 4.15 0.02
N LYS A 85 -10.98 4.84 -1.02
CA LYS A 85 -12.34 5.41 -1.04
C LYS A 85 -13.41 4.33 -0.96
N GLU A 86 -13.24 3.24 -1.70
CA GLU A 86 -14.17 2.11 -1.67
C GLU A 86 -14.25 1.47 -0.27
N LEU A 87 -13.16 1.46 0.50
CA LEU A 87 -13.15 0.94 1.88
C LEU A 87 -13.95 1.80 2.88
N VAL A 88 -13.94 3.14 2.74
CA VAL A 88 -14.46 4.07 3.77
C VAL A 88 -15.91 3.76 4.19
N PRO A 89 -16.88 3.58 3.28
CA PRO A 89 -18.27 3.29 3.69
C PRO A 89 -18.41 1.99 4.48
N HIS A 90 -17.52 1.01 4.30
CA HIS A 90 -17.56 -0.24 5.06
C HIS A 90 -17.15 -0.05 6.51
N LEU A 91 -16.37 1.00 6.80
CA LEU A 91 -15.85 1.29 8.14
C LEU A 91 -16.67 2.35 8.87
N ALA A 92 -17.31 3.28 8.13
CA ALA A 92 -18.02 4.44 8.68
C ALA A 92 -19.12 4.09 9.71
N ASP A 93 -19.75 2.93 9.59
CA ASP A 93 -20.80 2.48 10.53
C ASP A 93 -20.24 1.95 11.86
N ARG A 94 -18.96 1.59 11.92
CA ARG A 94 -18.38 0.79 13.01
C ARG A 94 -17.18 1.43 13.70
N PHE A 95 -16.49 2.34 13.01
CA PHE A 95 -15.24 2.93 13.43
C PHE A 95 -15.34 4.45 13.43
N THR A 96 -14.56 5.09 14.28
CA THR A 96 -14.44 6.55 14.28
C THR A 96 -13.68 7.03 13.05
N TRP A 97 -13.80 8.30 12.74
CA TRP A 97 -13.08 8.87 11.60
C TRP A 97 -11.56 8.90 11.78
N ASP A 98 -11.08 9.04 13.01
CA ASP A 98 -9.65 8.91 13.34
C ASP A 98 -9.13 7.50 13.01
N GLU A 99 -9.91 6.48 13.39
CA GLU A 99 -9.62 5.07 13.12
C GLU A 99 -9.58 4.79 11.61
N ILE A 100 -10.55 5.34 10.87
CA ILE A 100 -10.62 5.22 9.41
C ILE A 100 -9.44 5.94 8.75
N ASN A 101 -9.09 7.14 9.23
CA ASN A 101 -7.97 7.92 8.71
C ASN A 101 -6.63 7.19 8.94
N ALA A 102 -6.39 6.67 10.15
CA ALA A 102 -5.22 5.86 10.46
C ALA A 102 -5.10 4.64 9.53
N THR A 103 -6.24 3.99 9.24
CA THR A 103 -6.30 2.85 8.30
C THR A 103 -5.89 3.22 6.89
N VAL A 104 -6.34 4.38 6.39
CA VAL A 104 -5.95 4.89 5.08
C VAL A 104 -4.47 5.25 5.03
N LEU A 105 -3.91 5.82 6.11
CA LEU A 105 -2.49 6.12 6.19
C LEU A 105 -1.62 4.86 6.21
N ILE A 106 -2.06 3.79 6.90
CA ILE A 106 -1.40 2.48 6.87
C ILE A 106 -1.43 1.90 5.44
N TRP A 107 -2.58 1.96 4.77
CA TRP A 107 -2.69 1.52 3.38
C TRP A 107 -1.79 2.33 2.44
N PHE A 108 -1.73 3.65 2.62
CA PHE A 108 -0.84 4.53 1.86
C PHE A 108 0.62 4.16 2.04
N ALA A 109 1.09 4.04 3.29
CA ALA A 109 2.47 3.66 3.58
C ALA A 109 2.82 2.29 2.97
N TYR A 110 1.96 1.29 3.19
CA TYR A 110 2.14 -0.06 2.69
C TYR A 110 2.20 -0.12 1.15
N SER A 111 1.23 0.50 0.49
CA SER A 111 1.10 0.45 -0.97
C SER A 111 2.21 1.22 -1.69
N ARG A 112 2.70 2.31 -1.07
CA ARG A 112 3.86 3.06 -1.56
C ARG A 112 5.15 2.24 -1.49
N GLU A 113 5.38 1.54 -0.38
CA GLU A 113 6.63 0.77 -0.18
C GLU A 113 6.65 -0.54 -0.96
N ASN A 114 5.49 -1.21 -1.11
CA ASN A 114 5.44 -2.58 -1.62
C ASN A 114 4.87 -2.71 -3.04
N ALA A 115 4.21 -1.66 -3.56
CA ALA A 115 3.52 -1.68 -4.86
C ALA A 115 2.71 -2.98 -5.09
N PRO A 116 1.82 -3.37 -4.16
CA PRO A 116 1.14 -4.65 -4.20
C PRO A 116 0.22 -4.76 -5.44
N ILE A 117 0.18 -5.96 -6.03
CA ILE A 117 -0.86 -6.31 -7.01
C ILE A 117 -2.12 -6.69 -6.24
N VAL A 118 -3.23 -5.98 -6.50
CA VAL A 118 -4.51 -6.19 -5.82
C VAL A 118 -5.56 -6.67 -6.82
N PRO A 119 -5.67 -7.99 -7.06
CA PRO A 119 -6.68 -8.53 -7.97
C PRO A 119 -8.08 -8.59 -7.34
N LYS A 120 -8.17 -8.56 -6.01
CA LYS A 120 -9.43 -8.62 -5.25
C LYS A 120 -9.39 -7.60 -4.11
N PRO A 121 -10.14 -6.48 -4.22
CA PRO A 121 -10.17 -5.44 -3.18
C PRO A 121 -10.54 -5.98 -1.79
N GLY A 122 -11.48 -6.93 -1.72
CA GLY A 122 -11.91 -7.55 -0.46
C GLY A 122 -10.80 -8.17 0.39
N VAL A 123 -9.68 -8.61 -0.21
CA VAL A 123 -8.53 -9.12 0.57
C VAL A 123 -7.85 -7.99 1.33
N VAL A 124 -7.74 -6.81 0.71
CA VAL A 124 -7.16 -5.61 1.33
C VAL A 124 -8.12 -5.06 2.37
N PHE A 125 -9.42 -4.98 2.06
CA PHE A 125 -10.43 -4.49 3.01
C PHE A 125 -10.47 -5.34 4.29
N ALA A 126 -10.55 -6.67 4.15
CA ALA A 126 -10.55 -7.58 5.29
C ALA A 126 -9.29 -7.44 6.14
N ALA A 127 -8.12 -7.29 5.51
CA ALA A 127 -6.85 -7.17 6.22
C ALA A 127 -6.70 -5.82 6.93
N LEU A 128 -7.12 -4.73 6.29
CA LEU A 128 -7.09 -3.38 6.87
C LEU A 128 -8.08 -3.24 8.03
N GLU A 129 -9.31 -3.75 7.90
CA GLU A 129 -10.29 -3.71 8.99
C GLU A 129 -9.82 -4.52 10.21
N TYR A 130 -9.27 -5.72 9.98
CA TYR A 130 -8.68 -6.51 11.07
C TYR A 130 -7.45 -5.83 11.68
N SER A 131 -6.64 -5.16 10.87
CA SER A 131 -5.48 -4.42 11.39
C SER A 131 -5.92 -3.23 12.24
N LEU A 132 -6.99 -2.54 11.83
CA LEU A 132 -7.58 -1.45 12.59
C LEU A 132 -8.09 -1.91 13.96
N SER A 133 -8.75 -3.07 14.03
CA SER A 133 -9.19 -3.59 15.34
C SER A 133 -8.04 -3.87 16.29
N LEU A 134 -6.85 -4.23 15.78
CA LEU A 134 -5.65 -4.37 16.60
C LEU A 134 -5.16 -3.01 17.15
N LEU A 135 -5.16 -1.96 16.33
CA LEU A 135 -4.77 -0.61 16.74
C LEU A 135 -5.64 -0.09 17.90
N THR A 136 -6.93 -0.42 17.86
CA THR A 136 -7.94 0.17 18.74
C THR A 136 -8.25 -0.73 19.94
N GLY A 137 -7.52 -1.84 20.09
CA GLY A 137 -7.75 -2.82 21.16
C GLY A 137 -9.10 -3.54 21.07
N ARG A 138 -9.76 -3.48 19.91
CA ARG A 138 -11.08 -4.06 19.67
C ARG A 138 -10.98 -5.56 19.44
N GLN A 139 -11.72 -6.32 20.25
CA GLN A 139 -11.78 -7.79 20.15
C GLN A 139 -13.00 -8.30 19.36
N ASP A 140 -13.89 -7.41 18.91
CA ASP A 140 -15.12 -7.75 18.19
C ASP A 140 -14.90 -8.06 16.70
N VAL A 141 -13.66 -8.02 16.22
CA VAL A 141 -13.30 -8.29 14.82
C VAL A 141 -12.32 -9.45 14.75
N THR A 142 -12.75 -10.55 14.13
CA THR A 142 -11.90 -11.74 13.92
C THR A 142 -11.51 -11.90 12.45
N LYS A 143 -10.36 -12.53 12.18
CA LYS A 143 -9.91 -12.84 10.80
C LYS A 143 -10.95 -13.63 9.99
N ALA A 144 -11.64 -14.56 10.64
CA ALA A 144 -12.66 -15.39 10.00
C ALA A 144 -13.90 -14.56 9.61
N GLU A 145 -14.29 -13.63 10.47
CA GLU A 145 -15.45 -12.78 10.23
C GLU A 145 -15.21 -11.79 9.09
N VAL A 146 -14.07 -11.09 9.09
CA VAL A 146 -13.75 -10.16 7.98
C VAL A 146 -13.56 -10.90 6.67
N ALA A 147 -12.94 -12.09 6.69
CA ALA A 147 -12.78 -12.90 5.47
C ALA A 147 -14.15 -13.29 4.89
N LYS A 148 -15.10 -13.68 5.75
CA LYS A 148 -16.48 -13.96 5.34
C LYS A 148 -17.19 -12.71 4.82
N ARG A 149 -17.07 -11.58 5.51
CA ARG A 149 -17.74 -10.32 5.15
C ARG A 149 -17.36 -9.82 3.77
N TYR A 150 -16.08 -9.94 3.42
CA TYR A 150 -15.55 -9.51 2.13
C TYR A 150 -15.45 -10.64 1.10
N GLU A 151 -16.05 -11.80 1.37
CA GLU A 151 -16.12 -12.96 0.46
C GLU A 151 -14.74 -13.42 -0.06
N VAL A 152 -13.75 -13.47 0.83
CA VAL A 152 -12.37 -13.87 0.53
C VAL A 152 -11.89 -15.01 1.43
N SER A 153 -10.79 -15.66 1.04
CA SER A 153 -10.23 -16.74 1.85
C SER A 153 -9.50 -16.20 3.10
N ALA A 154 -9.67 -16.86 4.24
CA ALA A 154 -8.93 -16.51 5.46
C ALA A 154 -7.40 -16.59 5.28
N GLY A 155 -6.92 -17.47 4.38
CA GLY A 155 -5.50 -17.58 4.03
C GLY A 155 -4.96 -16.34 3.32
N SER A 156 -5.68 -15.82 2.32
CA SER A 156 -5.29 -14.58 1.64
C SER A 156 -5.31 -13.36 2.57
N VAL A 157 -6.28 -13.31 3.49
CA VAL A 157 -6.38 -12.25 4.50
C VAL A 157 -5.20 -12.35 5.48
N SER A 158 -4.90 -13.55 5.99
CA SER A 158 -3.79 -13.77 6.92
C SER A 158 -2.43 -13.38 6.33
N LYS A 159 -2.20 -13.72 5.05
CA LYS A 159 -1.00 -13.30 4.34
C LYS A 159 -0.90 -11.76 4.31
N ARG A 160 -1.97 -11.07 3.91
CA ARG A 160 -1.97 -9.60 3.82
C ARG A 160 -1.80 -8.94 5.20
N ILE A 161 -2.39 -9.50 6.26
CA ILE A 161 -2.19 -9.01 7.63
C ILE A 161 -0.70 -9.09 8.01
N GLY A 162 -0.03 -10.19 7.71
CA GLY A 162 1.41 -10.32 7.97
C GLY A 162 2.26 -9.29 7.20
N GLU A 163 1.84 -8.93 5.99
CA GLU A 163 2.49 -7.88 5.19
C GLU A 163 2.22 -6.46 5.73
N LEU A 164 1.05 -6.23 6.33
CA LEU A 164 0.66 -4.95 6.93
C LEU A 164 1.22 -4.74 8.35
N ALA A 165 1.52 -5.82 9.08
CA ALA A 165 1.92 -5.75 10.49
C ALA A 165 3.05 -4.73 10.79
N PRO A 166 4.15 -4.65 10.02
CA PRO A 166 5.20 -3.66 10.29
C PRO A 166 4.73 -2.20 10.16
N PHE A 167 3.66 -1.93 9.41
CA PHE A 167 3.09 -0.60 9.21
C PHE A 167 2.12 -0.25 10.33
N VAL A 168 1.39 -1.26 10.81
CA VAL A 168 0.52 -1.18 11.98
C VAL A 168 1.36 -0.89 13.22
N ASP A 169 2.45 -1.64 13.43
CA ASP A 169 3.35 -1.45 14.58
C ASP A 169 3.92 -0.03 14.61
N ARG A 170 4.38 0.49 13.45
CA ARG A 170 4.84 1.89 13.34
C ARG A 170 3.75 2.91 13.66
N ALA A 171 2.50 2.64 13.27
CA ALA A 171 1.38 3.52 13.61
C ALA A 171 1.09 3.50 15.11
N ILE A 172 1.14 2.33 15.76
CA ILE A 172 0.99 2.20 17.23
C ILE A 172 2.10 2.95 17.96
N GLU A 173 3.36 2.77 17.53
CA GLU A 173 4.51 3.45 18.13
C GLU A 173 4.39 4.98 17.99
N ALA A 174 3.96 5.47 16.82
CA ALA A 174 3.77 6.91 16.60
C ALA A 174 2.66 7.49 17.49
N LEU A 175 1.56 6.76 17.70
CA LEU A 175 0.47 7.18 18.58
C LEU A 175 0.84 7.14 20.08
N ASN A 176 1.74 6.25 20.48
CA ASN A 176 2.17 6.10 21.88
C ASN A 176 3.44 6.90 22.22
N GLY A 177 4.17 7.37 21.22
CA GLY A 177 5.47 8.04 21.35
C GLY A 177 5.40 9.56 21.54
N GLU A 178 4.21 10.15 21.61
CA GLU A 178 4.01 11.55 21.99
C GLU A 178 4.12 11.73 23.52
N HIS A 179 5.35 11.63 24.05
CA HIS A 179 5.70 12.08 25.41
C HIS A 179 7.09 12.71 25.46
#